data_AF-A0A5C8V3D8-F1
#
_entry.id   AF-A0A5C8V3D8-F1
#
_cell.length_a   1.000
_cell.length_b   1.000
_cell.length_c   1.000
_cell.angle_alpha   90.00
_cell.angle_beta   90.00
_cell.angle_gamma   90.00
#
_symmetry.space_group_name_H-M   'P 1'
#
loop_
_entity.id
_entity.type
_entity.pdbx_description
1 polymer ?
#
loop_
_entity_poly.entity_id
_entity_poly.type
_entity_poly.pdbx_seq_one_letter_code
_entity_poly.pdbx_strand_id
1 'polypeptide(L)'
;MVCSNDSRNALYDENFEVSNRLFGKVFTEFNIDSNRIYTTGFSCGARLASTIAVFTKKIQGVVACGAGFSNYGGHLPGHESFSCAAVIGNEDMNFIEIKKTEGWLDRLWGYLMKYSFIKWVMISLPKAIFFMYFIDLN
;
A
#
# COMPACT_ATOMS: atom_id res chain seq x y z
N MET A 1 -8.85 -10.95 -5.41
CA MET A 1 -8.39 -10.15 -4.25
C MET A 1 -8.67 -10.95 -2.99
N VAL A 2 -7.73 -11.02 -2.06
CA VAL A 2 -7.84 -11.74 -0.78
C VAL A 2 -7.62 -10.74 0.35
N CYS A 3 -8.37 -10.87 1.44
CA CYS A 3 -8.32 -9.93 2.57
C CYS A 3 -8.48 -10.69 3.89
N SER A 4 -7.89 -10.14 4.95
CA SER A 4 -8.14 -10.57 6.32
C SER A 4 -9.13 -9.63 7.01
N ASN A 5 -9.97 -10.17 7.89
CA ASN A 5 -10.85 -9.39 8.78
C ASN A 5 -10.27 -9.23 10.19
N ASP A 6 -9.05 -9.72 10.44
CA ASP A 6 -8.44 -9.82 11.77
C ASP A 6 -7.23 -8.87 11.93
N SER A 7 -6.99 -7.97 10.97
CA SER A 7 -5.96 -6.94 11.12
C SER A 7 -6.44 -5.80 12.01
N ARG A 8 -5.58 -5.28 12.89
CA ARG A 8 -5.91 -4.23 13.87
C ARG A 8 -4.98 -3.03 13.76
N ASN A 9 -5.49 -1.85 14.08
CA ASN A 9 -4.69 -0.62 14.05
C ASN A 9 -3.51 -0.71 15.04
N ALA A 10 -2.33 -0.23 14.62
CA ALA A 10 -1.11 -0.11 15.42
C ALA A 10 -0.46 -1.42 15.95
N LEU A 11 -1.07 -2.59 15.74
CA LEU A 11 -0.50 -3.89 16.15
C LEU A 11 0.26 -4.55 14.99
N TYR A 12 1.43 -4.00 14.67
CA TYR A 12 2.20 -4.44 13.48
C TYR A 12 2.63 -5.90 13.54
N ASP A 13 3.14 -6.39 14.67
CA ASP A 13 3.60 -7.79 14.81
C ASP A 13 2.45 -8.78 14.57
N GLU A 14 1.31 -8.57 15.23
CA GLU A 14 0.09 -9.38 15.04
C GLU A 14 -0.39 -9.31 13.58
N ASN A 15 -0.39 -8.12 12.99
CA ASN A 15 -0.78 -7.94 11.59
C ASN A 15 0.17 -8.64 10.61
N PHE A 16 1.47 -8.70 10.91
CA PHE A 16 2.42 -9.47 10.10
C PHE A 16 2.15 -10.95 10.21
N GLU A 17 1.86 -11.47 11.40
CA GLU A 17 1.46 -12.88 11.55
C GLU A 17 0.18 -13.20 10.78
N VAL A 18 -0.85 -12.35 10.90
CA VAL A 18 -2.11 -12.49 10.15
C VAL A 18 -1.83 -12.48 8.64
N SER A 19 -1.01 -11.55 8.17
CA SER A 19 -0.65 -11.44 6.75
C SER A 19 0.15 -12.66 6.28
N ASN A 20 1.10 -13.14 7.07
CA ASN A 20 1.90 -14.32 6.76
C ASN A 20 1.03 -15.58 6.67
N ARG A 21 0.08 -15.77 7.59
CA ARG A 21 -0.90 -16.87 7.52
C ARG A 21 -1.75 -16.78 6.25
N LEU A 22 -2.23 -15.58 5.90
CA LEU A 22 -3.01 -15.36 4.69
C LEU A 22 -2.19 -15.67 3.42
N PHE A 23 -0.98 -15.14 3.31
CA PHE A 23 -0.08 -15.45 2.20
C PHE A 23 0.19 -16.95 2.12
N GLY A 24 0.56 -17.60 3.23
CA GLY A 24 0.83 -19.03 3.26
C GLY A 24 -0.34 -19.88 2.75
N LYS A 25 -1.57 -19.55 3.18
CA LYS A 25 -2.78 -20.20 2.68
C LYS A 25 -2.95 -19.99 1.17
N VAL A 26 -2.82 -18.75 0.71
CA VAL A 26 -3.03 -18.40 -0.70
C VAL A 26 -1.99 -19.04 -1.62
N PHE A 27 -0.71 -19.04 -1.24
CA PHE A 27 0.34 -19.70 -2.02
C PHE A 27 0.23 -21.23 -2.02
N THR A 28 -0.43 -21.82 -1.03
CA THR A 28 -0.68 -23.26 -0.96
C THR A 28 -1.89 -23.67 -1.81
N GLU A 29 -2.95 -22.86 -1.80
CA GLU A 29 -4.22 -23.17 -2.47
C GLU A 29 -4.24 -22.74 -3.95
N PHE A 30 -3.42 -21.78 -4.35
CA PHE A 30 -3.44 -21.19 -5.69
C PHE A 30 -2.05 -21.15 -6.31
N ASN A 31 -1.99 -21.35 -7.63
CA ASN A 31 -0.75 -21.16 -8.41
C ASN A 31 -0.53 -19.66 -8.67
N ILE A 32 0.15 -18.99 -7.73
CA ILE A 32 0.44 -17.56 -7.79
C ILE A 32 1.84 -17.33 -8.38
N ASP A 33 1.92 -16.41 -9.34
CA ASP A 33 3.20 -15.90 -9.83
C ASP A 33 3.83 -14.99 -8.76
N SER A 34 4.94 -15.45 -8.17
CA SER A 34 5.61 -14.75 -7.08
C SER A 34 6.22 -13.40 -7.49
N ASN A 35 6.31 -13.12 -8.79
CA ASN A 35 6.82 -11.84 -9.30
C ASN A 35 5.70 -10.81 -9.54
N ARG A 36 4.42 -11.19 -9.37
CA ARG A 36 3.27 -10.32 -9.65
C ARG A 36 2.34 -10.21 -8.45
N ILE A 37 2.92 -9.88 -7.30
CA ILE A 37 2.19 -9.71 -6.03
C ILE A 37 2.04 -8.22 -5.73
N TYR A 38 0.82 -7.80 -5.41
CA TYR A 38 0.51 -6.42 -5.05
C TYR A 38 -0.19 -6.39 -3.70
N THR A 39 0.14 -5.39 -2.87
CA THR A 39 -0.56 -5.12 -1.62
C THR A 39 -1.34 -3.83 -1.71
N THR A 40 -2.42 -3.73 -0.96
CA THR A 40 -3.24 -2.51 -0.91
C THR A 40 -3.85 -2.37 0.47
N GLY A 41 -4.16 -1.13 0.85
CA GLY A 41 -4.85 -0.87 2.11
C GLY A 41 -5.37 0.54 2.22
N PHE A 42 -6.21 0.77 3.23
CA PHE A 42 -6.78 2.07 3.56
C PHE A 42 -6.31 2.53 4.95
N SER A 43 -5.92 3.80 5.08
CA SER A 43 -5.45 4.40 6.34
C SER A 43 -4.35 3.55 6.99
N CYS A 44 -4.50 3.09 8.23
CA CYS A 44 -3.53 2.17 8.86
C CYS A 44 -3.21 0.91 8.02
N GLY A 45 -4.18 0.41 7.25
CA GLY A 45 -3.94 -0.70 6.32
C GLY A 45 -3.02 -0.32 5.16
N ALA A 46 -3.02 0.94 4.71
CA ALA A 46 -2.10 1.41 3.67
C ALA A 46 -0.65 1.45 4.19
N ARG A 47 -0.48 1.89 5.45
CA ARG A 47 0.81 1.86 6.15
C ARG A 47 1.31 0.42 6.27
N LEU A 48 0.45 -0.50 6.72
CA LEU A 48 0.76 -1.92 6.82
C LEU A 48 1.13 -2.54 5.46
N ALA A 49 0.34 -2.27 4.41
CA ALA A 49 0.58 -2.78 3.06
C ALA A 49 1.95 -2.37 2.53
N SER A 50 2.34 -1.12 2.80
CA SER A 50 3.67 -0.58 2.47
C SER A 50 4.76 -1.27 3.31
N THR A 51 4.57 -1.43 4.61
CA THR A 51 5.57 -2.09 5.46
C THR A 51 5.78 -3.56 5.08
N ILE A 52 4.71 -4.28 4.69
CA ILE A 52 4.82 -5.65 4.16
C ILE A 52 5.70 -5.67 2.90
N ALA A 53 5.56 -4.68 2.01
CA ALA A 53 6.39 -4.59 0.82
C ALA A 53 7.87 -4.38 1.16
N VAL A 54 8.16 -3.47 2.10
CA VAL A 54 9.52 -3.20 2.60
C VAL A 54 10.18 -4.44 3.19
N PHE A 55 9.49 -5.15 4.08
CA PHE A 55 10.06 -6.29 4.79
C PHE A 55 10.18 -7.55 3.94
N THR A 56 9.17 -7.85 3.12
CA THR A 56 9.18 -9.08 2.35
C THR A 56 10.08 -8.99 1.11
N LYS A 57 10.25 -7.79 0.53
CA LYS A 57 10.93 -7.57 -0.75
C LYS A 57 10.40 -8.45 -1.90
N LYS A 58 9.17 -8.95 -1.76
CA LYS A 58 8.49 -9.83 -2.72
C LYS A 58 7.27 -9.16 -3.37
N ILE A 59 6.96 -7.93 -2.96
CA ILE A 59 5.83 -7.18 -3.48
C ILE A 59 6.30 -6.34 -4.65
N GLN A 60 5.63 -6.48 -5.80
CA GLN A 60 5.93 -5.75 -7.02
C GLN A 60 5.38 -4.32 -6.97
N GLY A 61 4.25 -4.12 -6.29
CA GLY A 61 3.71 -2.79 -6.05
C GLY A 61 2.68 -2.69 -4.93
N VAL A 62 2.49 -1.46 -4.46
CA VAL A 62 1.60 -1.09 -3.36
C VAL A 62 0.60 -0.06 -3.87
N VAL A 63 -0.67 -0.24 -3.52
CA VAL A 63 -1.67 0.83 -3.65
C VAL A 63 -2.11 1.31 -2.26
N ALA A 64 -1.72 2.53 -1.92
CA ALA A 64 -1.92 3.13 -0.61
C ALA A 64 -3.06 4.15 -0.64
N CYS A 65 -4.15 3.90 0.08
CA CYS A 65 -5.29 4.81 0.14
C CYS A 65 -5.37 5.48 1.52
N GLY A 66 -5.42 6.81 1.57
CA GLY A 66 -5.70 7.56 2.81
C GLY A 66 -4.59 7.56 3.88
N ALA A 67 -3.41 7.01 3.59
CA ALA A 67 -2.19 7.14 4.41
C ALA A 67 -0.97 6.72 3.60
N GLY A 68 0.21 7.20 4.03
CA GLY A 68 1.49 6.94 3.38
C GLY A 68 2.26 5.83 4.07
N PHE A 69 3.54 6.08 4.34
CA PHE A 69 4.38 5.13 5.05
C PHE A 69 4.19 5.22 6.56
N SER A 70 4.48 4.09 7.22
CA SER A 70 4.57 4.05 8.67
C SER A 70 5.64 5.02 9.18
N ASN A 71 5.36 5.70 10.30
CA ASN A 71 6.30 6.62 10.96
C ASN A 71 7.49 5.91 11.66
N TYR A 72 7.44 4.59 11.79
CA TYR A 72 8.58 3.81 12.30
C TYR A 72 9.68 3.73 11.25
N GLY A 73 10.88 4.22 11.56
CA GLY A 73 11.98 4.34 10.59
C GLY A 73 12.38 3.02 9.92
N GLY A 74 12.26 1.89 10.62
CA GLY A 74 12.51 0.56 10.03
C GLY A 74 11.48 0.10 9.00
N HIS A 75 10.35 0.82 8.86
CA HIS A 75 9.27 0.51 7.92
C HIS A 75 9.33 1.38 6.66
N LEU A 76 10.28 2.31 6.58
CA LEU A 76 10.43 3.16 5.41
C LEU A 76 11.15 2.39 4.30
N PRO A 77 10.74 2.60 3.04
CA PRO A 77 11.42 1.96 1.95
C PRO A 77 12.85 2.49 1.82
N GLY A 78 13.80 1.56 1.66
CA GLY A 78 15.14 1.78 1.16
C GLY A 78 15.21 1.59 -0.36
N HIS A 79 16.31 1.03 -0.86
CA HIS A 79 16.55 0.80 -2.30
C HIS A 79 15.74 -0.34 -2.92
N GLU A 80 14.90 -1.03 -2.15
CA GLU A 80 14.00 -2.04 -2.70
C GLU A 80 13.06 -1.48 -3.78
N SER A 81 12.79 -2.33 -4.78
CA SER A 81 12.10 -1.98 -6.00
C SER A 81 10.65 -2.46 -5.96
N PHE A 82 9.76 -1.68 -5.33
CA PHE A 82 8.32 -1.83 -5.53
C PHE A 82 7.72 -0.52 -6.04
N SER A 83 6.75 -0.62 -6.95
CA SER A 83 6.02 0.55 -7.43
C SER A 83 4.99 0.99 -6.39
N CYS A 84 4.82 2.29 -6.19
CA CYS A 84 3.82 2.80 -5.24
C CYS A 84 2.83 3.69 -5.98
N ALA A 85 1.53 3.44 -5.80
CA ALA A 85 0.47 4.34 -6.18
C ALA A 85 -0.27 4.78 -4.92
N ALA A 86 -0.47 6.08 -4.73
CA ALA A 86 -1.12 6.61 -3.55
C ALA A 86 -2.35 7.45 -3.90
N VAL A 87 -3.42 7.28 -3.14
CA VAL A 87 -4.69 8.01 -3.32
C VAL A 87 -5.07 8.67 -2.00
N ILE A 88 -5.29 9.99 -2.02
CA ILE A 88 -5.72 10.73 -0.84
C ILE A 88 -6.54 11.97 -1.21
N GLY A 89 -7.51 12.31 -0.37
CA GLY A 89 -8.22 13.59 -0.45
C GLY A 89 -7.35 14.75 0.03
N ASN A 90 -7.48 15.92 -0.59
CA ASN A 90 -6.76 17.13 -0.18
C ASN A 90 -7.18 17.66 1.19
N GLU A 91 -8.38 17.30 1.65
CA GLU A 91 -8.93 17.62 2.98
C GLU A 91 -8.78 16.46 3.99
N ASP A 92 -8.12 15.36 3.61
CA ASP A 92 -7.88 14.23 4.51
C ASP A 92 -6.83 14.61 5.56
N MET A 93 -7.05 14.22 6.81
CA MET A 93 -6.11 14.48 7.91
C MET A 93 -4.70 13.94 7.64
N ASN A 94 -4.58 12.90 6.80
CA ASN A 94 -3.31 12.28 6.43
C ASN A 94 -2.72 12.86 5.13
N PHE A 95 -3.29 13.93 4.54
CA PHE A 95 -2.79 14.52 3.29
C PHE A 95 -1.31 14.92 3.40
N ILE A 96 -0.93 15.53 4.53
CA ILE A 96 0.46 15.93 4.80
C ILE A 96 1.39 14.71 4.88
N GLU A 97 0.91 13.58 5.39
CA GLU A 97 1.68 12.33 5.43
C GLU A 97 2.00 11.82 4.03
N ILE A 98 1.02 11.81 3.14
CA ILE A 98 1.24 11.42 1.73
C ILE A 98 2.23 12.35 1.04
N LYS A 99 2.18 13.67 1.30
CA LYS A 99 3.17 14.61 0.79
C LYS A 99 4.59 14.32 1.29
N LYS A 100 4.74 13.87 2.54
CA LYS A 100 6.04 13.40 3.07
C LYS A 100 6.49 12.11 2.38
N THR A 101 5.57 11.19 2.12
CA THR A 101 5.84 9.96 1.36
C THR A 101 6.30 10.27 -0.07
N GLU A 102 5.61 11.17 -0.78
CA GLU A 102 6.02 11.66 -2.11
C GLU A 102 7.46 12.18 -2.07
N GLY A 103 7.74 13.13 -1.17
CA GLY A 103 9.09 13.67 -1.03
C GLY A 103 10.15 12.65 -0.59
N TRP A 104 9.77 11.60 0.15
CA TRP A 104 10.66 10.49 0.48
C TRP A 104 11.05 9.69 -0.76
N LEU A 105 10.05 9.32 -1.56
CA LEU A 105 10.26 8.54 -2.79
C LEU A 105 11.02 9.34 -3.84
N ASP A 106 10.77 10.63 -3.99
CA ASP A 106 11.50 11.50 -4.92
C ASP A 106 13.01 11.52 -4.63
N ARG A 107 13.39 11.57 -3.34
CA ARG A 107 14.80 11.54 -2.93
C ARG A 107 15.44 10.18 -3.17
N LEU A 108 14.68 9.11 -3.04
CA LEU A 108 15.22 7.75 -3.00
C LEU A 108 15.29 7.11 -4.39
N TRP A 109 14.25 7.29 -5.19
CA TRP A 109 14.12 6.68 -6.51
C TRP A 109 14.43 7.64 -7.67
N GLY A 110 14.63 8.92 -7.39
CA GLY A 110 15.12 9.92 -8.36
C GLY A 110 14.23 10.06 -9.60
N TYR A 111 13.19 10.88 -9.54
CA TYR A 111 12.35 11.37 -10.67
C TYR A 111 11.73 10.33 -11.65
N LEU A 112 12.03 9.04 -11.56
CA LEU A 112 11.71 8.01 -12.55
C LEU A 112 10.64 7.01 -12.06
N MET A 113 9.58 7.52 -11.44
CA MET A 113 8.25 6.89 -11.55
C MET A 113 7.21 7.96 -11.79
N LYS A 114 6.46 7.83 -12.90
CA LYS A 114 5.26 8.64 -13.17
C LYS A 114 4.20 8.31 -12.11
N TYR A 115 4.17 9.04 -11.01
CA TYR A 115 3.01 9.05 -10.13
C TYR A 115 1.88 9.80 -10.84
N SER A 116 0.77 9.13 -11.16
CA SER A 116 -0.50 9.83 -11.35
C SER A 116 -1.18 9.95 -9.99
N PHE A 117 -0.97 11.07 -9.31
CA PHE A 117 -1.89 11.50 -8.26
C PHE A 117 -3.22 11.84 -8.93
N ILE A 118 -4.14 10.88 -8.98
CA ILE A 118 -5.51 11.18 -9.36
C ILE A 118 -6.16 11.89 -8.18
N LYS A 119 -6.20 13.22 -8.27
CA LYS A 119 -6.83 14.11 -7.29
C LYS A 119 -8.35 13.89 -7.36
N TRP A 120 -8.88 13.02 -6.50
CA TRP A 120 -10.33 12.88 -6.32
C TRP A 120 -10.81 13.76 -5.16
N VAL A 121 -11.86 14.54 -5.43
CA VAL A 121 -12.72 15.07 -4.37
C VAL A 121 -13.53 13.90 -3.84
N MET A 122 -13.22 13.46 -2.63
CA MET A 122 -13.95 12.38 -1.98
C MET A 122 -15.31 12.92 -1.51
N ILE A 123 -16.33 12.80 -2.36
CA ILE A 123 -17.71 13.01 -1.94
C ILE A 123 -18.06 11.84 -1.01
N SER A 124 -18.25 12.15 0.27
CA SER A 124 -18.76 11.24 1.28
C SER A 124 -20.04 10.57 0.77
N LEU A 125 -19.96 9.28 0.44
CA LEU A 125 -21.15 8.46 0.21
C LEU A 125 -21.23 7.39 1.31
N PRO A 126 -22.38 7.28 1.98
CA PRO A 126 -22.59 6.24 2.96
C PRO A 126 -22.72 4.91 2.22
N LYS A 127 -21.76 4.00 2.46
CA LYS A 127 -21.74 2.61 1.99
C LYS A 127 -21.48 2.43 0.48
N ALA A 128 -20.21 2.43 0.07
CA ALA A 128 -19.82 1.87 -1.22
C ALA A 128 -18.42 1.24 -1.20
N ILE A 129 -18.30 0.11 -1.88
CA ILE A 129 -17.10 -0.68 -2.15
C ILE A 129 -16.29 0.04 -3.23
N PHE A 130 -14.98 0.21 -3.02
CA PHE A 130 -14.07 0.74 -4.03
C PHE A 130 -13.63 -0.37 -4.99
N PHE A 131 -14.00 -0.24 -6.26
CA PHE A 131 -13.38 -0.97 -7.36
C PHE A 131 -12.20 -0.15 -7.89
N MET A 132 -11.01 -0.75 -7.96
CA MET A 132 -9.84 -0.14 -8.57
C MET A 132 -9.51 -0.92 -9.84
N TYR A 133 -9.76 -0.30 -11.00
CA TYR A 133 -9.31 -0.78 -12.31
C TYR A 133 -8.00 -0.05 -12.66
N PHE A 134 -6.95 -0.79 -12.97
CA PHE A 134 -5.81 -0.27 -13.74
C PHE A 134 -5.99 -0.70 -15.18
N ILE A 135 -6.06 0.26 -16.10
CA ILE A 135 -5.84 0.01 -17.53
C ILE A 135 -4.33 0.14 -17.72
N ASP A 136 -3.68 -0.98 -18.02
CA ASP A 136 -2.28 -1.00 -18.45
C ASP A 136 -2.21 -0.31 -19.82
N LEU A 137 -1.44 0.77 -19.94
CA LEU A 137 -1.09 1.35 -21.23
C LEU A 137 0.33 0.89 -21.54
N ASN A 138 0.43 -0.02 -22.51
CA ASN A 138 1.65 -0.59 -23.09
C ASN A 138 2.74 0.46 -23.38
#